data_AF-A0A6A4VE30-F1
#
_entry.id   AF-A0A6A4VE30-F1
#
_cell.length_a   1.000
_cell.length_b   1.000
_cell.length_c   1.000
_cell.angle_alpha   90.00
_cell.angle_beta   90.00
_cell.angle_gamma   90.00
#
_symmetry.space_group_name_H-M   'P 1'
#
loop_
_entity.id
_entity.type
_entity.pdbx_description
1 polymer ?
#
loop_
_entity_poly.entity_id
_entity_poly.type
_entity_poly.pdbx_seq_one_letter_code
_entity_poly.pdbx_strand_id
1 'polypeptide(L)'
;MWVCIMVSDDLGETQPSLLISGGLVSHSLTRLVLTGQASPHLHNGIVWRQREAGAKVALHGVPERSDVGFLLWEEAAADLLRTEVGSRLKTPLLPIWLTCCHGQYGVIFHLNRELTRDYRAEHRFDLHYYTGDEAHLERPTLIAVDTKSRPLPGPRREDGEEEEPLPPLNELILSK
;
A
#
# COMPACT_ATOMS: atom_id res chain seq x y z
N MET A 1 25.05 3.91 -5.19
CA MET A 1 24.60 3.37 -6.48
C MET A 1 24.88 1.87 -6.46
N TRP A 2 23.95 1.08 -5.93
CA TRP A 2 24.01 -0.38 -5.90
C TRP A 2 22.64 -0.87 -6.34
N VAL A 3 22.41 -0.99 -7.64
CA VAL A 3 21.21 -1.67 -8.15
C VAL A 3 21.66 -2.53 -9.31
N CYS A 4 22.18 -3.70 -8.98
CA CYS A 4 22.16 -4.85 -9.87
C CYS A 4 22.11 -6.10 -8.99
N ILE A 5 21.02 -6.24 -8.24
CA ILE A 5 20.66 -7.52 -7.65
C ILE A 5 19.92 -8.31 -8.73
N MET A 6 20.26 -9.59 -8.90
CA MET A 6 19.56 -10.43 -9.86
C MET A 6 18.11 -10.56 -9.41
N VAL A 7 17.17 -10.09 -10.22
CA VAL A 7 15.72 -10.19 -9.94
C VAL A 7 15.32 -11.62 -9.56
N SER A 8 15.96 -12.62 -10.17
CA SER A 8 15.77 -14.03 -9.85
C SER A 8 16.12 -14.41 -8.40
N ASP A 9 17.15 -13.79 -7.82
CA ASP A 9 17.54 -14.02 -6.41
C ASP A 9 16.52 -13.38 -5.46
N ASP A 10 16.01 -12.19 -5.80
CA ASP A 10 15.05 -11.44 -5.00
C ASP A 10 13.67 -12.10 -4.91
N LEU A 11 13.20 -12.68 -6.00
CA LEU A 11 11.87 -13.31 -6.10
C LEU A 11 11.72 -14.50 -5.14
N GLY A 12 12.82 -15.19 -4.82
CA GLY A 12 12.83 -16.38 -3.99
C GLY A 12 11.94 -17.51 -4.53
N GLU A 13 11.62 -18.48 -3.67
CA GLU A 13 10.83 -19.68 -4.04
C GLU A 13 9.31 -19.44 -4.04
N THR A 14 8.83 -18.31 -3.51
CA THR A 14 7.41 -18.11 -3.15
C THR A 14 6.58 -17.43 -4.23
N GLN A 15 7.17 -16.59 -5.09
CA GLN A 15 6.50 -16.02 -6.28
C GLN A 15 7.52 -15.78 -7.39
N PRO A 16 7.65 -16.68 -8.39
CA PRO A 16 8.73 -16.63 -9.37
C PRO A 16 8.52 -15.62 -10.51
N SER A 17 7.43 -14.85 -10.52
CA SER A 17 7.10 -13.95 -11.62
C SER A 17 6.71 -12.54 -11.16
N LEU A 18 7.22 -11.55 -11.90
CA LEU A 18 6.84 -10.14 -11.75
C LEU A 18 5.43 -9.86 -12.28
N LEU A 19 5.01 -10.61 -13.30
CA LEU A 19 3.69 -10.50 -13.91
C LEU A 19 2.91 -11.78 -13.68
N ILE A 20 1.65 -11.61 -13.28
CA ILE A 20 0.71 -12.71 -13.08
C ILE A 20 -0.17 -12.79 -14.34
N SER A 21 -0.77 -13.97 -14.59
CA SER A 21 -1.67 -14.20 -15.73
C SER A 21 -2.73 -13.09 -15.82
N GLY A 22 -3.05 -12.67 -17.05
CA GLY A 22 -4.00 -11.59 -17.31
C GLY A 22 -3.42 -10.17 -17.16
N GLY A 23 -2.10 -10.02 -17.00
CA GLY A 23 -1.45 -8.69 -16.89
C GLY A 23 -1.52 -8.09 -15.48
N LEU A 24 -1.91 -8.89 -14.49
CA LEU A 24 -1.94 -8.47 -13.09
C LEU A 24 -0.52 -8.30 -12.54
N VAL A 25 -0.34 -7.29 -11.71
CA VAL A 25 0.96 -6.89 -11.13
C VAL A 25 1.18 -7.63 -9.81
N SER A 26 2.30 -8.35 -9.67
CA SER A 26 2.65 -9.00 -8.41
C SER A 26 3.24 -8.00 -7.40
N HIS A 27 3.18 -8.35 -6.12
CA HIS A 27 3.85 -7.56 -5.06
C HIS A 27 5.35 -7.39 -5.33
N SER A 28 5.99 -8.39 -5.93
CA SER A 28 7.40 -8.32 -6.33
C SER A 28 7.67 -7.22 -7.35
N LEU A 29 6.79 -7.05 -8.34
CA LEU A 29 6.91 -5.97 -9.32
C LEU A 29 6.65 -4.61 -8.67
N THR A 30 5.60 -4.49 -7.85
CA THR A 30 5.32 -3.28 -7.07
C THR A 30 6.52 -2.88 -6.22
N ARG A 31 7.13 -3.84 -5.51
CA ARG A 31 8.30 -3.60 -4.68
C ARG A 31 9.53 -3.22 -5.49
N LEU A 32 9.73 -3.85 -6.65
CA LEU A 32 10.82 -3.52 -7.57
C LEU A 32 10.72 -2.06 -8.03
N VAL A 33 9.52 -1.61 -8.39
CA VAL A 33 9.29 -0.22 -8.81
C VAL A 33 9.51 0.77 -7.67
N LEU A 34 9.03 0.44 -6.46
CA LEU A 34 9.10 1.36 -5.32
C LEU A 34 10.48 1.43 -4.66
N THR A 35 11.22 0.32 -4.64
CA THR A 35 12.44 0.19 -3.81
C THR A 35 13.65 -0.36 -4.55
N GLY A 36 13.51 -0.74 -5.82
CA GLY A 36 14.57 -1.38 -6.59
C GLY A 36 14.83 -2.84 -6.23
N GLN A 37 13.98 -3.48 -5.43
CA GLN A 37 14.11 -4.88 -4.99
C GLN A 37 12.85 -5.67 -5.28
N ALA A 38 12.98 -6.86 -5.90
CA ALA A 38 11.84 -7.66 -6.36
C ALA A 38 11.30 -8.65 -5.31
N SER A 39 11.60 -8.48 -4.03
CA SER A 39 11.11 -9.39 -3.01
C SER A 39 9.58 -9.30 -2.85
N PRO A 40 8.85 -10.42 -2.68
CA PRO A 40 7.40 -10.39 -2.55
C PRO A 40 6.90 -9.87 -1.18
N HIS A 41 7.80 -9.65 -0.22
CA HIS A 41 7.45 -9.31 1.15
C HIS A 41 7.27 -7.80 1.34
N LEU A 42 6.16 -7.35 1.92
CA LEU A 42 5.92 -5.92 2.13
C LEU A 42 6.16 -5.44 3.58
N HIS A 43 6.54 -6.35 4.48
CA HIS A 43 6.84 -6.05 5.88
C HIS A 43 8.17 -5.28 6.04
N ASN A 44 8.43 -4.77 7.24
CA ASN A 44 9.68 -4.08 7.55
C ASN A 44 10.85 -5.06 7.72
N GLY A 45 11.99 -4.77 7.09
CA GLY A 45 13.26 -5.42 7.37
C GLY A 45 13.23 -6.94 7.17
N ILE A 46 14.14 -7.67 7.81
CA ILE A 46 14.22 -9.12 7.68
C ILE A 46 13.36 -9.78 8.76
N VAL A 47 12.45 -10.67 8.35
CA VAL A 47 11.65 -11.50 9.26
C VAL A 47 12.07 -12.95 9.09
N TRP A 48 12.34 -13.63 10.20
CA TRP A 48 12.74 -15.04 10.18
C TRP A 48 11.52 -15.94 10.38
N ARG A 49 11.24 -16.81 9.40
CA ARG A 49 10.15 -17.79 9.49
C ARG A 49 10.74 -19.19 9.67
N GLN A 50 10.18 -19.97 10.60
CA GLN A 50 10.52 -21.39 10.70
C GLN A 50 9.81 -22.18 9.60
N ARG A 51 10.57 -23.03 8.90
CA ARG A 51 10.04 -24.08 8.03
C ARG A 51 9.67 -25.30 8.86
N GLU A 52 8.81 -26.16 8.32
CA GLU A 52 8.39 -27.43 8.92
C GLU A 52 9.58 -28.33 9.29
N ALA A 53 10.68 -28.24 8.55
CA ALA A 53 11.94 -28.95 8.82
C ALA A 53 12.82 -28.32 9.94
N GLY A 54 12.32 -27.33 10.68
CA GLY A 54 13.05 -26.63 11.75
C GLY A 54 14.06 -25.58 11.28
N ALA A 55 14.41 -25.57 9.99
CA ALA A 55 15.26 -24.55 9.38
C ALA A 55 14.59 -23.17 9.42
N LYS A 56 15.34 -22.12 9.76
CA LYS A 56 14.89 -20.73 9.70
C LYS A 56 15.24 -20.13 8.35
N VAL A 57 14.27 -19.52 7.68
CA VAL A 57 14.48 -18.79 6.42
C VAL A 57 14.27 -17.30 6.67
N ALA A 58 15.19 -16.50 6.13
CA ALA A 58 15.09 -15.05 6.11
C ALA A 58 14.12 -14.62 5.01
N LEU A 59 13.07 -13.88 5.40
CA LEU A 59 12.16 -13.20 4.50
C LEU A 59 12.60 -11.74 4.43
N HIS A 60 13.01 -11.30 3.25
CA HIS A 60 13.56 -9.97 3.04
C HIS A 60 12.45 -8.95 2.80
N GLY A 61 11.97 -8.30 3.85
CA GLY A 61 11.07 -7.16 3.78
C GLY A 61 11.81 -5.87 3.41
N VAL A 62 11.07 -4.76 3.39
CA VAL A 62 11.52 -3.45 2.90
C VAL A 62 12.66 -2.93 3.79
N PRO A 63 13.84 -2.59 3.24
CA PRO A 63 15.06 -2.35 4.02
C PRO A 63 15.08 -1.02 4.75
N GLU A 64 14.45 0.02 4.19
CA GLU A 64 14.39 1.36 4.76
C GLU A 64 13.09 2.06 4.35
N ARG A 65 12.85 3.27 4.90
CA ARG A 65 11.65 4.04 4.58
C ARG A 65 11.68 4.46 3.11
N SER A 66 10.61 4.14 2.38
CA SER A 66 10.50 4.46 0.95
C SER A 66 10.12 5.93 0.72
N ASP A 67 10.54 6.48 -0.42
CA ASP A 67 10.12 7.81 -0.87
C ASP A 67 8.63 7.84 -1.22
N VAL A 68 8.15 6.80 -1.91
CA VAL A 68 6.75 6.59 -2.29
C VAL A 68 6.17 5.42 -1.50
N GLY A 69 4.97 5.61 -0.98
CA GLY A 69 4.31 4.63 -0.13
C GLY A 69 3.53 3.60 -0.93
N PHE A 70 3.10 2.55 -0.22
CA PHE A 70 2.18 1.56 -0.76
C PHE A 70 1.09 1.27 0.25
N LEU A 71 -0.16 1.23 -0.21
CA LEU A 71 -1.31 0.80 0.56
C LEU A 71 -1.99 -0.37 -0.17
N LEU A 72 -2.20 -1.46 0.53
CA LEU A 72 -2.80 -2.67 -0.02
C LEU A 72 -4.10 -2.96 0.74
N TRP A 73 -5.20 -3.05 0.00
CA TRP A 73 -6.49 -3.53 0.46
C TRP A 73 -6.90 -4.72 -0.39
N GLU A 74 -6.85 -5.90 0.19
CA GLU A 74 -7.42 -7.11 -0.40
C GLU A 74 -8.35 -7.74 0.63
N GLU A 75 -9.53 -8.20 0.19
CA GLU A 75 -10.38 -9.09 0.99
C GLU A 75 -9.58 -10.37 1.23
N ALA A 76 -9.01 -10.47 2.43
CA ALA A 76 -8.08 -11.53 2.76
C ALA A 76 -8.72 -12.90 2.47
N ALA A 77 -8.10 -13.66 1.58
CA ALA A 77 -8.15 -15.11 1.67
C ALA A 77 -7.53 -15.50 3.02
N ALA A 78 -8.39 -15.68 4.02
CA ALA A 78 -8.20 -16.39 5.28
C ALA A 78 -6.80 -16.32 5.91
N ASP A 79 -6.62 -15.43 6.90
CA ASP A 79 -5.69 -15.49 8.06
C ASP A 79 -4.18 -15.82 7.88
N LEU A 80 -3.72 -16.30 6.73
CA LEU A 80 -2.34 -16.71 6.44
C LEU A 80 -1.60 -15.71 5.54
N LEU A 81 -2.35 -14.82 4.88
CA LEU A 81 -1.87 -13.83 3.91
C LEU A 81 -2.38 -12.42 4.23
N ARG A 82 -2.54 -12.08 5.51
CA ARG A 82 -2.48 -10.67 5.90
C ARG A 82 -1.09 -10.17 5.49
N THR A 83 -1.00 -9.65 4.28
CA THR A 83 0.20 -9.00 3.76
C THR A 83 0.30 -7.69 4.53
N GLU A 84 0.87 -7.76 5.73
CA GLU A 84 1.09 -6.59 6.56
C GLU A 84 2.12 -5.72 5.86
N VAL A 85 1.63 -4.72 5.13
CA VAL A 85 2.45 -3.65 4.59
C VAL A 85 3.10 -2.94 5.76
N GLY A 86 4.42 -2.98 5.82
CA GLY A 86 5.18 -2.42 6.92
C GLY A 86 5.13 -0.89 6.92
N SER A 87 5.43 -0.29 8.07
CA SER A 87 5.47 1.18 8.22
C SER A 87 6.44 1.87 7.26
N ARG A 88 7.48 1.18 6.78
CA ARG A 88 8.43 1.71 5.78
C ARG A 88 7.78 2.01 4.42
N LEU A 89 6.63 1.40 4.13
CA LEU A 89 5.79 1.70 2.97
C LEU A 89 4.53 2.50 3.34
N LYS A 90 3.92 2.27 4.51
CA LYS A 90 2.74 3.03 4.94
C LYS A 90 3.04 4.50 5.25
N THR A 91 4.26 4.79 5.72
CA THR A 91 4.71 6.15 6.07
C THR A 91 5.83 6.60 5.14
N PRO A 92 5.57 6.96 3.89
CA PRO A 92 6.60 7.39 2.94
C PRO A 92 7.23 8.75 3.27
N LEU A 93 8.36 9.07 2.64
CA LEU A 93 9.00 10.39 2.79
C LEU A 93 8.25 11.48 2.02
N LEU A 94 7.70 11.16 0.85
CA LEU A 94 6.79 12.05 0.11
C LEU A 94 5.34 11.67 0.44
N PRO A 95 4.40 12.62 0.49
CA PRO A 95 2.99 12.32 0.69
C PRO A 95 2.36 11.76 -0.58
N ILE A 96 2.89 10.64 -1.06
CA ILE A 96 2.47 9.93 -2.28
C ILE A 96 2.42 8.45 -1.94
N TRP A 97 1.30 7.82 -2.22
CA TRP A 97 1.06 6.40 -2.02
C TRP A 97 0.51 5.79 -3.30
N LEU A 98 1.13 4.72 -3.76
CA LEU A 98 0.48 3.80 -4.70
C LEU A 98 -0.52 2.96 -3.90
N THR A 99 -1.73 2.78 -4.41
CA THR A 99 -2.75 1.92 -3.79
C THR A 99 -2.99 0.70 -4.66
N CYS A 100 -3.32 -0.42 -4.03
CA CYS A 100 -3.91 -1.58 -4.68
C CYS A 100 -5.15 -1.96 -3.86
N CYS A 101 -6.34 -1.78 -4.44
CA CYS A 101 -7.61 -2.11 -3.82
C CYS A 101 -8.29 -3.19 -4.67
N HIS A 102 -8.42 -4.41 -4.15
CA HIS A 102 -9.00 -5.55 -4.87
C HIS A 102 -8.34 -5.80 -6.25
N GLY A 103 -7.02 -5.59 -6.35
CA GLY A 103 -6.26 -5.73 -7.60
C GLY A 103 -6.30 -4.51 -8.52
N GLN A 104 -7.10 -3.48 -8.22
CA GLN A 104 -7.11 -2.22 -8.96
C GLN A 104 -6.08 -1.25 -8.37
N TYR A 105 -5.20 -0.74 -9.23
CA TYR A 105 -4.19 0.23 -8.82
C TYR A 105 -4.73 1.66 -8.90
N GLY A 106 -4.36 2.45 -7.90
CA GLY A 106 -4.62 3.89 -7.85
C GLY A 106 -3.44 4.63 -7.24
N VAL A 107 -3.55 5.94 -7.14
CA VAL A 107 -2.57 6.79 -6.48
C VAL A 107 -3.28 7.78 -5.56
N ILE A 108 -2.79 7.87 -4.33
CA ILE A 108 -3.15 8.91 -3.38
C ILE A 108 -1.97 9.85 -3.21
N PHE A 109 -2.18 11.16 -3.22
CA PHE A 109 -1.12 12.10 -2.89
C PHE A 109 -1.62 13.43 -2.31
N HIS A 110 -0.70 14.17 -1.70
CA HIS A 110 -0.92 15.55 -1.28
C HIS A 110 0.00 16.50 -2.05
N LEU A 111 -0.47 17.73 -2.31
CA LEU A 111 0.32 18.74 -3.04
C LEU A 111 1.43 19.36 -2.19
N ASN A 112 1.20 19.54 -0.89
CA ASN A 112 2.23 19.96 0.06
C ASN A 112 3.19 18.80 0.37
N ARG A 113 4.41 18.87 -0.17
CA ARG A 113 5.48 17.88 0.02
C ARG A 113 5.93 17.71 1.47
N GLU A 114 5.77 18.74 2.30
CA GLU A 114 6.22 18.71 3.71
C GLU A 114 5.18 18.11 4.66
N LEU A 115 4.03 17.63 4.15
CA LEU A 115 2.96 17.05 4.97
C LEU A 115 3.45 15.91 5.88
N THR A 116 4.37 15.07 5.39
CA THR A 116 4.94 13.92 6.13
C THR A 116 6.05 14.29 7.13
N ARG A 117 6.39 15.58 7.21
CA ARG A 117 7.47 16.14 8.04
C ARG A 117 6.96 17.16 9.05
N ASP A 118 5.84 17.81 8.75
CA ASP A 118 5.23 18.82 9.62
C ASP A 118 4.09 18.23 10.46
N TYR A 119 4.42 17.90 11.71
CA TYR A 119 3.47 17.38 12.71
C TYR A 119 2.24 18.28 12.93
N ARG A 120 2.29 19.57 12.57
CA ARG A 120 1.13 20.47 12.67
C ARG A 120 0.17 20.27 11.51
N ALA A 121 0.69 19.96 10.33
CA ALA A 121 -0.08 19.70 9.11
C ALA A 121 -0.73 18.30 9.12
N GLU A 122 -0.21 17.35 9.89
CA GLU A 122 -0.69 15.96 10.00
C GLU A 122 -2.07 15.80 10.68
N HIS A 123 -2.71 16.89 11.12
CA HIS A 123 -3.97 16.82 11.87
C HIS A 123 -5.19 16.69 10.96
N ARG A 124 -5.29 17.56 9.94
CA ARG A 124 -6.41 17.58 9.02
C ARG A 124 -5.94 18.07 7.66
N PHE A 125 -6.07 17.22 6.65
CA PHE A 125 -5.61 17.50 5.30
C PHE A 125 -6.43 16.69 4.29
N ASP A 126 -6.46 17.15 3.05
CA ASP A 126 -7.18 16.50 1.97
C ASP A 126 -6.19 15.82 1.02
N LEU A 127 -6.38 14.54 0.76
CA LEU A 127 -5.59 13.81 -0.20
C LEU A 127 -6.32 13.73 -1.54
N HIS A 128 -5.58 13.88 -2.63
CA HIS A 128 -6.07 13.59 -3.96
C HIS A 128 -5.98 12.09 -4.23
N TYR A 129 -7.05 11.50 -4.72
CA TYR A 129 -7.11 10.10 -5.15
C TYR A 129 -7.46 10.01 -6.63
N TYR A 130 -6.65 9.25 -7.36
CA TYR A 130 -6.82 8.96 -8.77
C TYR A 130 -6.79 7.45 -8.98
N THR A 131 -7.73 6.93 -9.75
CA THR A 131 -7.84 5.53 -10.13
C THR A 131 -8.29 5.42 -11.59
N GLY A 132 -8.13 4.23 -12.17
CA GLY A 132 -8.62 3.95 -13.52
C GLY A 132 -10.12 3.65 -13.61
N ASP A 133 -10.84 3.75 -12.50
CA ASP A 133 -12.30 3.57 -12.46
C ASP A 133 -13.03 4.71 -13.18
N GLU A 134 -13.93 4.38 -14.10
CA GLU A 134 -14.69 5.36 -14.90
C GLU A 134 -15.45 6.37 -14.03
N ALA A 135 -15.95 5.94 -12.87
CA ALA A 135 -16.65 6.82 -11.93
C ALA A 135 -15.76 7.96 -11.38
N HIS A 136 -14.43 7.76 -11.41
CA HIS A 136 -13.44 8.69 -10.86
C HIS A 136 -12.58 9.36 -11.94
N LEU A 137 -12.85 9.13 -13.23
CA LEU A 137 -12.10 9.76 -14.33
C LEU A 137 -12.51 11.22 -14.56
N GLU A 138 -13.79 11.57 -14.32
CA GLU A 138 -14.30 12.91 -14.62
C GLU A 138 -13.96 13.94 -13.54
N ARG A 139 -13.75 13.50 -12.29
CA ARG A 139 -13.50 14.40 -11.16
C ARG A 139 -12.44 13.84 -10.21
N PRO A 140 -11.49 14.67 -9.75
CA PRO A 140 -10.53 14.24 -8.74
C PRO A 140 -11.26 13.93 -7.43
N THR A 141 -11.11 12.71 -6.94
CA THR A 141 -11.63 12.31 -5.63
C THR A 141 -10.77 12.93 -4.54
N LEU A 142 -11.38 13.70 -3.64
CA LEU A 142 -10.71 14.28 -2.47
C LEU A 142 -11.07 13.47 -1.23
N ILE A 143 -10.05 12.97 -0.53
CA ILE A 143 -10.19 12.21 0.71
C ILE A 143 -9.79 13.10 1.87
N ALA A 144 -10.77 13.55 2.65
CA ALA A 144 -10.51 14.29 3.88
C ALA A 144 -10.00 13.33 4.96
N VAL A 145 -8.78 13.56 5.44
CA VAL A 145 -8.16 12.78 6.52
C VAL A 145 -8.12 13.63 7.78
N ASP A 146 -8.72 13.13 8.85
CA ASP A 146 -8.63 13.70 10.19
C ASP A 146 -8.10 12.63 11.15
N THR A 147 -6.83 12.77 11.51
CA THR A 147 -6.09 11.81 12.34
C THR A 147 -6.49 11.85 13.82
N LYS A 148 -7.26 12.87 14.25
CA LYS A 148 -7.79 13.03 15.61
C LYS A 148 -9.27 12.70 15.73
N SER A 149 -9.99 12.64 14.62
CA SER A 149 -11.36 12.17 14.60
C SER A 149 -11.39 10.69 15.01
N ARG A 150 -12.17 10.38 16.05
CA ARG A 150 -12.59 8.99 16.31
C ARG A 150 -13.40 8.56 15.09
N PRO A 151 -13.27 7.33 14.55
CA PRO A 151 -14.15 6.86 13.49
C PRO A 151 -15.58 7.09 13.96
N LEU A 152 -16.28 8.02 13.31
CA LEU A 152 -17.71 8.15 13.55
C LEU A 152 -18.33 6.84 13.07
N PRO A 153 -19.28 6.24 13.81
CA PRO A 153 -20.09 5.17 13.25
C PRO A 153 -20.63 5.67 11.92
N GLY A 154 -20.43 4.87 10.86
CA GLY A 154 -20.57 5.29 9.46
C GLY A 154 -21.86 6.05 9.15
N PRO A 155 -21.90 6.80 8.04
CA PRO A 155 -23.02 7.68 7.70
C PRO A 155 -24.34 6.89 7.76
N ARG A 156 -25.30 7.40 8.53
CA ARG A 156 -26.69 6.97 8.41
C ARG A 156 -27.16 7.41 7.03
N ARG A 157 -27.38 6.43 6.17
CA ARG A 157 -27.91 6.56 4.81
C ARG A 157 -29.27 7.25 4.86
N GLU A 158 -29.33 8.51 4.42
CA GLU A 158 -30.57 9.11 3.93
C GLU A 158 -30.43 9.20 2.40
N ASP A 159 -31.18 8.31 1.75
CA ASP A 159 -31.70 8.31 0.39
C ASP A 159 -30.87 8.93 -0.77
N GLY A 160 -30.50 8.08 -1.73
CA GLY A 160 -30.86 8.38 -3.12
C GLY A 160 -29.78 8.43 -4.20
N GLU A 161 -28.49 8.29 -3.91
CA GLU A 161 -27.45 8.20 -4.94
C GLU A 161 -26.51 7.02 -4.65
N GLU A 162 -26.54 6.01 -5.52
CA GLU A 162 -25.61 4.87 -5.50
C GLU A 162 -24.24 5.34 -6.01
N GLU A 163 -23.55 6.18 -5.23
CA GLU A 163 -22.11 6.37 -5.40
C GLU A 163 -21.44 5.17 -4.75
N GLU A 164 -20.72 4.37 -5.55
CA GLU A 164 -20.04 3.17 -5.07
C GLU A 164 -19.11 3.57 -3.91
N PRO A 165 -19.22 2.91 -2.74
CA PRO A 165 -18.50 3.36 -1.56
C PRO A 165 -17.00 3.31 -1.87
N LEU A 166 -16.33 4.45 -1.66
CA LEU A 166 -14.87 4.50 -1.73
C LEU A 166 -14.30 3.30 -0.95
N PRO A 167 -13.28 2.61 -1.50
CA PRO A 167 -12.59 1.58 -0.73
C PRO A 167 -12.18 2.19 0.63
N PRO A 168 -12.03 1.40 1.71
CA PRO A 168 -11.73 1.91 3.05
C PRO A 168 -10.28 2.41 3.18
N LEU A 169 -9.92 3.37 2.33
CA LEU A 169 -8.64 4.05 2.20
C LEU A 169 -8.35 4.84 3.46
N ASN A 170 -9.38 5.45 4.06
CA ASN A 170 -9.28 6.11 5.37
C ASN A 170 -8.88 5.11 6.47
N GLU A 171 -9.47 3.90 6.50
CA GLU A 171 -9.13 2.87 7.47
C GLU A 171 -7.72 2.32 7.23
N LEU A 172 -7.31 2.18 5.97
CA LEU A 172 -5.94 1.80 5.60
C LEU A 172 -4.89 2.82 6.04
N ILE A 173 -5.12 4.11 5.74
CA ILE A 173 -4.22 5.22 6.10
C ILE A 173 -4.05 5.30 7.61
N LEU A 174 -5.11 5.04 8.37
CA LEU A 174 -5.12 5.11 9.83
C LEU A 174 -4.77 3.78 10.52
N SER A 175 -4.62 2.69 9.76
CA SER A 175 -4.25 1.37 10.30
C SER A 175 -2.78 1.36 10.73
N LYS A 176 -2.55 1.02 12.01
CA LYS A 176 -1.19 0.91 12.57
C LYS A 176 -0.32 -0.13 11.85
#